data_AF-A0AAD7IFD4-F1
#
_entry.id   AF-A0AAD7IFD4-F1
#
_cell.length_a   1.000
_cell.length_b   1.000
_cell.length_c   1.000
_cell.angle_alpha   90.00
_cell.angle_beta   90.00
_cell.angle_gamma   90.00
#
_symmetry.space_group_name_H-M   'P 1'
#
loop_
_entity.id
_entity.type
_entity.pdbx_description
1 polymer ?
#
loop_
_entity_poly.entity_id
_entity_poly.type
_entity_poly.pdbx_seq_one_letter_code
_entity_poly.pdbx_strand_id
1 'polypeptide(L)'
;APPNDLPVPNAGSASSVPRPDHLPLSLPEPRFEMRSSRHCLKCGSAGCKGKEGHIFCPSACMDCEQVTCRGRNSRRPDKRCD
;
A
#
# COMPACT_ATOMS: atom_id res chain seq x y z
N ALA A 1 -17.81 -51.32 -1.12
CA ALA A 1 -17.68 -51.08 0.33
C ALA A 1 -18.24 -49.70 0.63
N PRO A 2 -19.35 -49.57 1.37
CA PRO A 2 -19.96 -48.29 1.75
C PRO A 2 -19.51 -47.88 3.18
N PRO A 3 -20.00 -46.77 3.74
CA PRO A 3 -19.26 -45.54 4.01
C PRO A 3 -18.80 -45.44 5.48
N ASN A 4 -17.78 -44.64 5.77
CA ASN A 4 -17.48 -44.27 7.16
C ASN A 4 -18.06 -42.89 7.44
N ASP A 5 -19.16 -42.91 8.21
CA ASP A 5 -19.87 -41.80 8.81
C ASP A 5 -18.99 -40.94 9.73
N LEU A 6 -19.29 -39.64 9.71
CA LEU A 6 -18.82 -38.61 10.62
C LEU A 6 -19.18 -38.95 12.08
N PRO A 7 -18.40 -38.41 13.04
CA PRO A 7 -19.04 -37.79 14.19
C PRO A 7 -18.71 -36.30 14.29
N VAL A 8 -19.76 -35.48 14.18
CA VAL A 8 -19.80 -34.09 14.64
C VAL A 8 -20.20 -34.10 16.12
N PRO A 9 -19.44 -33.42 16.98
CA PRO A 9 -20.05 -32.76 18.15
C PRO A 9 -19.50 -31.33 18.29
N ASN A 10 -20.20 -30.34 18.82
CA ASN A 10 -21.61 -30.08 19.10
C ASN A 10 -21.67 -28.55 19.25
N ALA A 11 -22.81 -27.98 18.92
CA ALA A 11 -23.13 -26.59 19.17
C ALA A 11 -23.08 -26.25 20.67
N GLY A 12 -22.75 -24.98 20.95
CA GLY A 12 -23.29 -24.25 22.08
C GLY A 12 -22.35 -24.05 23.26
N SER A 13 -21.80 -22.84 23.38
CA SER A 13 -22.29 -21.92 24.43
C SER A 13 -21.70 -20.54 24.25
N ALA A 14 -22.60 -19.56 24.22
CA ALA A 14 -22.30 -18.15 24.28
C ALA A 14 -21.43 -17.83 25.50
N SER A 15 -20.42 -16.99 25.29
CA SER A 15 -19.89 -16.14 26.36
C SER A 15 -19.84 -14.72 25.82
N SER A 16 -20.99 -14.07 25.98
CA SER A 16 -21.12 -12.63 26.02
C SER A 16 -20.22 -12.11 27.14
N VAL A 17 -18.99 -11.74 26.80
CA VAL A 17 -18.25 -10.78 27.61
C VAL A 17 -18.58 -9.40 27.03
N PRO A 18 -19.37 -8.55 27.70
CA PRO A 18 -19.44 -7.15 27.31
C PRO A 18 -18.03 -6.60 27.48
N ARG A 19 -17.40 -6.23 26.36
CA ARG A 19 -16.09 -5.58 26.38
C ARG A 19 -16.25 -4.31 27.22
N PRO A 20 -15.36 -4.07 28.21
CA PRO A 20 -15.45 -2.87 29.02
C PRO A 20 -15.35 -1.66 28.09
N ASP A 21 -16.10 -0.63 28.45
CA ASP A 21 -16.04 0.70 27.90
C ASP A 21 -14.58 1.15 27.74
N HIS A 22 -14.12 1.19 26.49
CA HIS A 22 -13.02 2.05 26.11
C HIS A 22 -13.51 2.77 24.87
N LEU A 23 -14.22 3.87 25.09
CA LEU A 23 -14.17 4.99 24.17
C LEU A 23 -12.80 5.67 24.35
N PRO A 24 -11.82 5.46 23.47
CA PRO A 24 -10.92 6.56 23.20
C PRO A 24 -11.70 7.49 22.26
N LEU A 25 -12.15 8.62 22.79
CA LEU A 25 -12.33 9.84 21.99
C LEU A 25 -10.94 10.27 21.48
N SER A 26 -10.32 9.43 20.64
CA SER A 26 -9.15 9.81 19.85
C SER A 26 -9.69 10.55 18.66
N LEU A 27 -9.79 11.87 18.80
CA LEU A 27 -9.69 12.78 17.66
C LEU A 27 -8.63 12.21 16.72
N PRO A 28 -8.89 12.08 15.41
CA PRO A 28 -7.84 11.73 14.47
C PRO A 28 -6.82 12.86 14.54
N GLU A 29 -5.78 12.66 15.34
CA GLU A 29 -4.58 13.48 15.29
C GLU A 29 -4.22 13.58 13.82
N PRO A 30 -3.84 14.77 13.32
CA PRO A 30 -3.34 14.86 11.97
C PRO A 30 -2.10 13.96 11.94
N ARG A 31 -2.29 12.72 11.47
CA ARG A 31 -1.21 11.90 10.97
C ARG A 31 -0.65 12.79 9.89
N PHE A 32 0.42 13.50 10.20
CA PHE A 32 1.34 14.01 9.21
C PHE A 32 1.84 12.75 8.54
N GLU A 33 1.04 12.24 7.60
CA GLU A 33 1.35 11.12 6.74
C GLU A 33 2.71 11.48 6.20
N MET A 34 3.72 10.81 6.74
CA MET A 34 5.12 11.13 6.58
C MET A 34 5.31 11.10 5.08
N ARG A 35 5.26 12.27 4.42
CA ARG A 35 5.18 12.35 2.97
C ARG A 35 6.49 11.79 2.51
N SER A 36 6.48 10.51 2.12
CA SER A 36 7.67 9.75 1.80
C SER A 36 8.54 10.61 0.91
N SER A 37 9.81 10.79 1.31
CA SER A 37 10.75 11.65 0.60
C SER A 37 10.59 11.47 -0.90
N ARG A 38 10.29 12.56 -1.63
CA ARG A 38 9.93 12.46 -3.04
C ARG A 38 11.11 11.90 -3.84
N HIS A 39 10.93 10.69 -4.36
CA HIS A 39 11.83 10.03 -5.28
C HIS A 39 11.57 10.55 -6.71
N CYS A 40 12.56 10.50 -7.61
CA CYS A 40 12.35 10.89 -9.01
C CYS A 40 11.21 10.07 -9.62
N LEU A 41 10.25 10.71 -10.30
CA LEU A 41 9.09 10.00 -10.85
C LEU A 41 9.43 9.05 -11.99
N LYS A 42 10.60 9.21 -12.62
CA LYS A 42 11.06 8.33 -13.71
C LYS A 42 11.82 7.11 -13.17
N CYS A 43 12.94 7.33 -12.48
CA CYS A 43 13.82 6.24 -12.01
C CYS A 43 13.69 5.91 -10.52
N GLY A 44 12.89 6.66 -9.74
CA GLY A 44 12.67 6.49 -8.29
C GLY A 44 13.89 6.65 -7.39
N SER A 45 14.99 7.17 -7.90
CA SER A 45 16.17 7.40 -7.07
C SER A 45 15.98 8.61 -6.15
N ALA A 46 16.43 8.48 -4.90
CA ALA A 46 16.36 9.51 -3.86
C ALA A 46 17.38 10.64 -4.05
N GLY A 47 18.37 10.48 -4.94
CA GLY A 47 19.36 11.50 -5.28
C GLY A 47 19.39 11.85 -6.77
N CYS A 48 18.37 11.45 -7.54
CA CYS A 48 18.37 11.74 -8.96
C CYS A 48 18.04 13.21 -9.24
N LYS A 49 18.86 13.84 -10.10
CA LYS A 49 18.63 15.20 -10.63
C LYS A 49 17.26 15.38 -11.30
N GLY A 50 16.62 14.29 -11.71
CA GLY A 50 15.27 14.29 -12.27
C GLY A 50 14.13 14.45 -11.26
N LYS A 51 14.41 14.84 -10.01
CA LYS A 51 13.38 15.15 -9.00
C LYS A 51 12.61 16.41 -9.33
N GLU A 52 13.29 17.46 -9.78
CA GLU A 52 12.67 18.71 -10.22
C GLU A 52 12.00 18.58 -11.60
N GLY A 53 12.38 17.58 -12.40
CA GLY A 53 11.73 17.30 -13.67
C GLY A 53 12.18 15.99 -14.28
N HIS A 54 11.22 15.15 -14.68
CA HIS A 54 11.50 13.86 -15.32
C HIS A 54 12.32 14.00 -16.62
N ILE A 55 12.21 15.13 -17.31
CA ILE A 55 12.93 15.48 -18.55
C ILE A 55 14.44 15.55 -18.31
N PHE A 56 14.85 15.94 -17.09
CA PHE A 56 16.26 16.03 -16.69
C PHE A 56 16.80 14.72 -16.09
N CYS A 57 15.98 13.67 -16.02
CA CYS A 57 16.42 12.36 -15.58
C CYS A 57 17.10 11.62 -16.75
N PRO A 58 18.42 11.38 -16.71
CA PRO A 58 19.12 10.64 -17.77
C PRO A 58 18.83 9.14 -17.73
N SER A 59 18.34 8.62 -16.60
CA SER A 59 18.10 7.19 -16.38
C SER A 59 16.83 6.72 -17.08
N ALA A 60 16.79 5.43 -17.41
CA ALA A 60 15.58 4.73 -17.82
C ALA A 60 14.50 4.77 -16.72
N CYS A 61 13.23 4.67 -17.13
CA CYS A 61 12.14 4.50 -16.17
C CYS A 61 12.26 3.15 -15.45
N MET A 62 11.98 3.08 -14.15
CA MET A 62 12.09 1.78 -13.45
C MET A 62 10.96 0.79 -13.80
N ASP A 63 9.88 1.25 -14.44
CA ASP A 63 8.71 0.40 -14.75
C ASP A 63 8.67 -0.13 -16.18
N CYS A 64 9.00 0.75 -17.12
CA CYS A 64 8.94 0.48 -18.56
C CYS A 64 10.33 0.52 -19.20
N GLU A 65 11.38 0.84 -18.44
CA GLU A 65 12.79 0.85 -18.90
C GLU A 65 13.07 1.82 -20.07
N GLN A 66 12.08 2.62 -20.46
CA GLN A 66 12.21 3.61 -21.52
C GLN A 66 12.87 4.89 -21.00
N VAL A 67 13.85 5.38 -21.75
CA VAL A 67 14.53 6.67 -21.49
C VAL A 67 13.64 7.86 -21.87
N THR A 68 12.67 7.66 -22.75
CA THR A 68 11.69 8.69 -23.18
C THR A 68 10.43 8.72 -22.31
N CYS A 69 10.36 7.87 -21.28
CA CYS A 69 9.20 7.80 -20.40
C CYS A 69 8.98 9.12 -19.64
N ARG A 70 7.71 9.54 -19.55
CA ARG A 70 7.27 10.74 -18.79
C ARG A 70 7.32 10.55 -17.27
N GLY A 71 7.52 9.33 -16.81
CA GLY A 71 7.58 8.95 -15.40
C GLY A 71 6.25 8.45 -14.84
N ARG A 72 6.31 7.80 -13.67
CA ARG A 72 5.16 7.27 -12.93
C ARG A 72 4.23 8.39 -12.46
N ASN A 73 2.93 8.13 -12.51
CA ASN A 73 1.92 9.06 -12.03
C ASN A 73 1.88 9.04 -10.49
N SER A 74 2.25 10.14 -9.83
CA SER A 74 2.20 10.24 -8.37
C SER A 74 0.80 10.06 -7.79
N ARG A 75 -0.26 10.29 -8.60
CA ARG A 75 -1.65 10.06 -8.18
C ARG A 75 -2.07 8.59 -8.30
N ARG A 76 -1.30 7.75 -8.99
CA ARG A 76 -1.56 6.31 -9.18
C ARG A 76 -0.26 5.52 -9.12
N PRO A 77 0.31 5.32 -7.91
CA PRO A 77 1.55 4.55 -7.74
C PRO A 77 1.39 3.07 -8.11
N ASP A 78 0.17 2.54 -8.06
CA ASP A 78 -0.14 1.13 -8.37
C ASP A 78 -0.15 0.82 -9.88
N LYS A 79 -0.13 1.87 -10.71
CA LYS A 79 -0.12 1.74 -12.16
C LYS A 79 1.27 2.05 -12.68
N ARG A 80 1.69 1.23 -13.65
CA ARG A 80 2.94 1.47 -14.38
C ARG A 80 2.86 2.77 -15.18
N CYS A 81 4.03 3.31 -15.57
CA CYS A 81 4.12 4.44 -16.51
C CYS A 81 3.18 4.25 -17.71
N ASP A 82 2.38 5.28 -18.00
CA ASP A 82 1.51 5.42 -19.18
C ASP A 82 2.25 6.22 -20.27
#